data_AF-A0A9X1GS19-F1
#
_entry.id   AF-A0A9X1GS19-F1
#
_cell.length_a   1.000
_cell.length_b   1.000
_cell.length_c   1.000
_cell.angle_alpha   90.00
_cell.angle_beta   90.00
_cell.angle_gamma   90.00
#
_symmetry.space_group_name_H-M   'P 1'
#
loop_
_entity.id
_entity.type
_entity.pdbx_description
1 polymer ?
#
loop_
_entity_poly.entity_id
_entity_poly.type
_entity_poly.pdbx_seq_one_letter_code
_entity_poly.pdbx_strand_id
1 'polypeptide(L)'
;MSKIVKSSQDIVLFGRQKDLKLAILQSVVTTRTVWNKDVGQILGLPSADVQRPRKQERILKIIFKSKEKPPWKENGKNPTVADYTIPNCKKGLTWQQIKKAAQPFTWGEYRATATMSSGRQMAVYGSSKEEAVKVVRSLATLSVDTIVKLRVSDDVQVDPDKVKLPTRYYPCYATLISEPTDIAGKPKQGNKAYKKTRRRLDLYREPDDKTPLG
;
A
#
# COMPACT_ATOMS: atom_id res chain seq x y z
N MET A 1 -64.43 -28.86 -27.11
CA MET A 1 -63.58 -28.41 -25.99
C MET A 1 -62.36 -29.31 -25.91
N SER A 2 -61.17 -28.80 -26.20
CA SER A 2 -59.90 -29.53 -25.98
C SER A 2 -58.97 -28.66 -25.16
N LYS A 3 -58.70 -29.08 -23.91
CA LYS A 3 -57.79 -28.41 -22.98
C LYS A 3 -56.34 -28.62 -23.40
N ILE A 4 -55.60 -27.53 -23.58
CA ILE A 4 -54.14 -27.54 -23.68
C ILE A 4 -53.60 -27.60 -22.25
N VAL A 5 -52.91 -28.68 -21.91
CA VAL A 5 -52.09 -28.79 -20.70
C VAL A 5 -50.74 -28.16 -21.02
N LYS A 6 -50.40 -27.03 -20.39
CA LYS A 6 -49.07 -26.40 -20.50
C LYS A 6 -48.13 -27.00 -19.44
N SER A 7 -47.07 -27.69 -19.86
CA SER A 7 -45.87 -27.89 -19.05
C SER A 7 -45.03 -26.61 -19.07
N SER A 8 -44.56 -26.13 -17.92
CA SER A 8 -44.00 -24.78 -17.78
C SER A 8 -42.53 -24.62 -18.20
N GLN A 9 -41.98 -25.50 -19.06
CA GLN A 9 -40.55 -25.46 -19.45
C GLN A 9 -40.29 -25.83 -20.92
N ASP A 10 -41.15 -25.38 -21.83
CA ASP A 10 -40.90 -25.57 -23.26
C ASP A 10 -40.04 -24.40 -23.78
N ILE A 11 -38.81 -24.68 -24.20
CA ILE A 11 -37.94 -23.69 -24.87
C ILE A 11 -38.27 -23.72 -26.37
N VAL A 12 -38.95 -22.68 -26.85
CA VAL A 12 -39.25 -22.51 -28.27
C VAL A 12 -38.14 -21.70 -28.94
N LEU A 13 -37.46 -22.29 -29.91
CA LEU A 13 -36.35 -21.66 -30.65
C LEU A 13 -36.80 -21.31 -32.08
N PHE A 14 -36.60 -20.06 -32.49
CA PHE A 14 -36.94 -19.56 -33.82
C PHE A 14 -35.66 -19.28 -34.63
N GLY A 15 -35.57 -19.81 -35.85
CA GLY A 15 -34.41 -19.61 -36.72
C GLY A 15 -34.27 -20.63 -37.84
N ARG A 16 -33.27 -20.46 -38.70
CA ARG A 16 -32.93 -21.45 -39.73
C ARG A 16 -32.40 -22.71 -39.06
N GLN A 17 -32.87 -23.87 -39.52
CA GLN A 17 -32.58 -25.15 -38.87
C GLN A 17 -31.09 -25.45 -38.71
N LYS A 18 -30.24 -25.02 -39.67
CA LYS A 18 -28.79 -25.21 -39.61
C LYS A 18 -28.15 -24.45 -38.45
N ASP A 19 -28.57 -23.21 -38.23
CA ASP A 19 -28.02 -22.33 -37.19
C ASP A 19 -28.48 -22.77 -35.79
N LEU A 20 -29.76 -23.17 -35.68
CA LEU A 20 -30.32 -23.70 -34.44
C LEU A 20 -29.62 -24.98 -33.97
N LYS A 21 -29.33 -25.91 -34.90
CA LYS A 21 -28.60 -27.14 -34.55
C LYS A 21 -27.21 -26.85 -33.98
N LEU A 22 -26.51 -25.88 -34.57
CA LEU A 22 -25.16 -25.51 -34.12
C LEU A 22 -25.20 -24.85 -32.72
N ALA A 23 -26.15 -23.93 -32.50
CA ALA A 23 -26.32 -23.26 -31.21
C ALA A 23 -26.73 -24.23 -30.09
N ILE A 24 -27.64 -25.18 -30.37
CA ILE A 24 -28.04 -26.22 -29.40
C ILE A 24 -26.85 -27.12 -29.06
N LEU A 25 -26.07 -27.54 -30.06
CA LEU A 25 -24.87 -28.36 -29.83
C LEU A 25 -23.85 -27.61 -28.96
N GLN A 26 -23.59 -26.34 -29.23
CA GLN A 26 -22.71 -25.51 -28.40
C GLN A 26 -23.23 -25.42 -26.96
N SER A 27 -24.52 -25.14 -26.77
CA SER A 27 -25.14 -25.05 -25.44
C SER A 27 -25.04 -26.37 -24.67
N VAL A 28 -25.30 -27.51 -25.31
CA VAL A 28 -25.18 -28.83 -24.68
C VAL A 28 -23.73 -29.13 -24.28
N VAL A 29 -22.75 -28.77 -25.13
CA VAL A 29 -21.32 -28.94 -24.82
C VAL A 29 -20.89 -28.04 -23.66
N THR A 30 -21.32 -26.78 -23.64
CA THR A 30 -21.07 -25.86 -22.52
C THR A 30 -21.68 -26.40 -21.24
N THR A 31 -22.94 -26.84 -21.27
CA THR A 31 -23.63 -27.40 -20.11
C THR A 31 -22.93 -28.65 -19.60
N ARG A 32 -22.50 -29.59 -20.47
CA ARG A 32 -21.74 -30.78 -20.03
C ARG A 32 -20.37 -30.44 -19.43
N THR A 33 -19.71 -29.42 -19.97
CA THR A 33 -18.40 -28.96 -19.46
C THR A 33 -18.54 -28.24 -18.12
N VAL A 34 -19.64 -27.52 -17.91
CA VAL A 34 -19.96 -26.80 -16.68
C VAL A 34 -20.51 -27.76 -15.62
N TRP A 35 -21.35 -28.73 -15.99
CA TRP A 35 -22.01 -29.66 -15.06
C TRP A 35 -21.03 -30.63 -14.38
N ASN A 36 -19.97 -31.04 -15.09
CA ASN A 36 -18.93 -31.92 -14.53
C ASN A 36 -17.72 -31.17 -13.97
N LYS A 37 -17.74 -29.83 -13.97
CA LYS A 37 -16.75 -29.01 -13.27
C LYS A 37 -17.46 -28.42 -12.07
N ASP A 38 -16.88 -28.54 -10.88
CA ASP A 38 -17.31 -27.77 -9.70
C ASP A 38 -17.00 -26.28 -9.92
N VAL A 39 -17.71 -25.62 -10.84
CA VAL A 39 -17.72 -24.17 -11.03
C VAL A 39 -18.54 -23.56 -9.90
N GLY A 40 -17.92 -23.54 -8.72
CA GLY A 40 -18.55 -23.10 -7.48
C GLY A 40 -17.70 -23.37 -6.26
N GLN A 41 -16.75 -24.30 -6.33
CA GLN A 41 -15.70 -24.38 -5.33
C GLN A 41 -14.71 -23.24 -5.55
N ILE A 42 -15.06 -22.08 -4.99
CA ILE A 42 -14.04 -21.20 -4.42
C ILE A 42 -13.30 -22.11 -3.45
N LEU A 43 -12.14 -22.63 -3.85
CA LEU A 43 -11.15 -23.20 -2.94
C LEU A 43 -10.82 -22.07 -1.97
N GLY A 44 -11.64 -21.95 -0.92
CA GLY A 44 -11.42 -21.02 0.14
C GLY A 44 -10.10 -21.44 0.75
N LEU A 45 -9.05 -20.65 0.50
CA LEU A 45 -7.88 -20.68 1.36
C LEU A 45 -8.41 -20.77 2.80
N PRO A 46 -8.02 -21.79 3.59
CA PRO A 46 -8.53 -21.94 4.94
C PRO A 46 -8.38 -20.59 5.62
N SER A 47 -9.44 -20.13 6.29
CA SER A 47 -9.50 -18.75 6.80
C SER A 47 -8.32 -18.39 7.73
N ALA A 48 -7.66 -19.41 8.30
CA ALA A 48 -6.42 -19.30 9.05
C ALA A 48 -5.20 -18.85 8.22
N ASP A 49 -5.13 -19.18 6.93
CA ASP A 49 -3.99 -18.86 6.04
C ASP A 49 -4.08 -17.45 5.45
N VAL A 50 -5.27 -16.85 5.43
CA VAL A 50 -5.42 -15.45 5.00
C VAL A 50 -5.04 -14.54 6.16
N GLN A 51 -3.74 -14.32 6.34
CA GLN A 51 -3.22 -13.36 7.30
C GLN A 51 -3.69 -11.95 6.92
N ARG A 52 -4.84 -11.53 7.48
CA ARG A 52 -5.36 -10.18 7.27
C ARG A 52 -4.43 -9.19 7.98
N PRO A 53 -3.98 -8.12 7.31
CA PRO A 53 -3.19 -7.10 7.97
C PRO A 53 -4.01 -6.52 9.13
N ARG A 54 -3.45 -6.56 10.34
CA ARG A 54 -4.07 -5.95 11.54
C ARG A 54 -4.36 -4.49 11.27
N LYS A 55 -5.42 -3.93 11.87
CA LYS A 55 -5.76 -2.50 11.73
C LYS A 55 -4.54 -1.63 12.05
N GLN A 56 -4.29 -0.59 11.24
CA GLN A 56 -3.18 0.33 11.47
C GLN A 56 -3.57 1.36 12.53
N GLU A 57 -2.90 1.32 13.67
CA GLU A 57 -3.14 2.32 14.72
C GLU A 57 -2.33 3.59 14.49
N ARG A 58 -1.09 3.44 14.03
CA ARG A 58 -0.12 4.54 13.91
C ARG A 58 0.62 4.49 12.58
N ILE A 59 0.75 5.65 11.94
CA ILE A 59 1.44 5.86 10.67
C ILE A 59 2.41 7.01 10.85
N LEU A 60 3.68 6.80 10.57
CA LEU A 60 4.65 7.88 10.53
C LEU A 60 4.97 8.20 9.07
N LYS A 61 4.63 9.41 8.62
CA LYS A 61 5.01 9.90 7.29
C LYS A 61 6.21 10.83 7.43
N ILE A 62 7.33 10.48 6.82
CA ILE A 62 8.52 11.33 6.79
C ILE A 62 8.62 11.95 5.41
N ILE A 63 8.74 13.27 5.38
CA ILE A 63 8.85 14.04 4.14
C ILE A 63 10.27 14.52 3.97
N PHE A 64 10.84 14.16 2.84
CA PHE A 64 12.16 14.57 2.40
C PHE A 64 12.02 15.58 1.25
N LYS A 65 12.93 16.54 1.18
CA LYS A 65 13.01 17.50 0.07
C LYS A 65 14.43 17.61 -0.45
N SER A 66 14.59 18.08 -1.69
CA SER A 66 15.92 18.34 -2.28
C SER A 66 16.70 19.45 -1.57
N LYS A 67 16.04 20.28 -0.78
CA LYS A 67 16.65 21.37 -0.01
C LYS A 67 16.73 20.99 1.47
N GLU A 68 17.79 21.41 2.16
CA GLU A 68 18.02 21.08 3.56
C GLU A 68 17.20 21.95 4.54
N LYS A 69 17.13 23.25 4.28
CA LYS A 69 16.53 24.24 5.19
C LYS A 69 15.48 25.11 4.48
N PRO A 70 14.45 25.59 5.21
CA PRO A 70 13.56 26.61 4.68
C PRO A 70 14.32 27.92 4.42
N PRO A 71 13.91 28.77 3.47
CA PRO A 71 12.68 28.70 2.67
C PRO A 71 12.74 27.62 1.60
N TRP A 72 11.68 26.82 1.52
CA TRP A 72 11.63 25.67 0.61
C TRP A 72 11.51 26.08 -0.86
N LYS A 73 10.99 27.28 -1.15
CA LYS A 73 10.88 27.80 -2.50
C LYS A 73 12.17 28.52 -2.88
N GLU A 74 12.62 28.31 -4.10
CA GLU A 74 13.76 29.02 -4.69
C GLU A 74 13.34 29.51 -6.07
N ASN A 75 13.43 30.82 -6.30
CA ASN A 75 13.03 31.47 -7.54
C ASN A 75 11.61 31.06 -8.02
N GLY A 76 10.67 30.94 -7.07
CA GLY A 76 9.29 30.52 -7.34
C GLY A 76 9.07 29.03 -7.59
N LYS A 77 10.14 28.22 -7.73
CA LYS A 77 10.03 26.77 -7.92
C LYS A 77 9.93 26.04 -6.59
N ASN A 78 9.05 25.04 -6.55
CA ASN A 78 8.94 24.12 -5.42
C ASN A 78 10.06 23.07 -5.51
N PRO A 79 10.66 22.67 -4.37
CA PRO A 79 11.66 21.63 -4.36
C PRO A 79 10.98 20.28 -4.62
N THR A 80 11.73 19.33 -5.15
CA THR A 80 11.24 17.96 -5.29
C THR A 80 11.02 17.35 -3.91
N VAL A 81 9.97 16.53 -3.78
CA VAL A 81 9.49 15.99 -2.51
C VAL A 81 9.39 14.47 -2.62
N ALA A 82 9.87 13.76 -1.60
CA ALA A 82 9.68 12.33 -1.45
C ALA A 82 9.00 12.06 -0.10
N ASP A 83 7.92 11.30 -0.13
CA ASP A 83 7.16 10.93 1.05
C ASP A 83 7.31 9.44 1.34
N TYR A 84 7.84 9.13 2.53
CA TYR A 84 7.98 7.75 2.98
C TYR A 84 7.04 7.48 4.13
N THR A 85 6.17 6.50 3.92
CA THR A 85 5.18 6.08 4.90
C THR A 85 5.70 4.84 5.63
N ILE A 86 5.93 4.98 6.93
CA ILE A 86 6.36 3.89 7.81
C ILE A 86 5.11 3.31 8.49
N PRO A 87 4.80 2.03 8.25
CA PRO A 87 3.69 1.35 8.92
C PRO A 87 4.01 1.04 10.39
N ASN A 88 2.98 0.97 11.24
CA ASN A 88 3.07 0.52 12.63
C ASN A 88 4.26 1.11 13.40
N CYS A 89 4.36 2.45 13.46
CA CYS A 89 5.48 3.09 14.14
C CYS A 89 5.49 2.78 15.65
N LYS A 90 6.68 2.68 16.24
CA LYS A 90 6.87 2.47 17.68
C LYS A 90 6.19 3.58 18.50
N LYS A 91 5.72 3.24 19.71
CA LYS A 91 5.20 4.22 20.67
C LYS A 91 6.36 4.96 21.34
N GLY A 92 6.19 6.24 21.67
CA GLY A 92 7.21 7.01 22.36
C GLY A 92 8.45 7.38 21.53
N LEU A 93 8.34 7.45 20.20
CA LEU A 93 9.46 7.82 19.33
C LEU A 93 9.95 9.24 19.65
N THR A 94 11.24 9.40 19.94
CA THR A 94 11.83 10.72 20.18
C THR A 94 12.27 11.37 18.88
N TRP A 95 12.39 12.71 18.89
CA TRP A 95 12.93 13.46 17.75
C TRP A 95 14.30 12.93 17.30
N GLN A 96 15.18 12.65 18.27
CA GLN A 96 16.53 12.14 18.00
C GLN A 96 16.52 10.77 17.32
N GLN A 97 15.62 9.87 17.72
CA GLN A 97 15.48 8.55 17.08
C GLN A 97 15.03 8.69 15.62
N ILE A 98 14.04 9.54 15.37
CA ILE A 98 13.56 9.79 14.00
C ILE A 98 14.65 10.44 13.16
N LYS A 99 15.34 11.45 13.68
CA LYS A 99 16.43 12.13 12.97
C LYS A 99 17.60 11.17 12.69
N LYS A 100 17.94 10.30 13.63
CA LYS A 100 18.99 9.29 13.47
C LYS A 100 18.65 8.28 12.38
N ALA A 101 17.39 7.85 12.29
CA ALA A 101 16.91 6.91 11.28
C ALA A 101 16.73 7.57 9.89
N ALA A 102 16.25 8.81 9.85
CA ALA A 102 15.98 9.58 8.65
C ALA A 102 17.22 10.40 8.22
N GLN A 103 18.32 9.74 7.88
CA GLN A 103 19.52 10.42 7.37
C GLN A 103 19.29 10.98 5.96
N PRO A 104 20.00 12.06 5.58
CA PRO A 104 20.06 12.51 4.19
C PRO A 104 20.59 11.39 3.29
N PHE A 105 20.00 11.23 2.12
CA PHE A 105 20.39 10.22 1.13
C PHE A 105 20.20 10.78 -0.29
N THR A 106 20.77 10.10 -1.28
CA THR A 106 20.63 10.48 -2.69
C THR A 106 19.47 9.70 -3.29
N TRP A 107 18.43 10.41 -3.71
CA TRP A 107 17.30 9.85 -4.45
C TRP A 107 17.73 9.50 -5.87
N GLY A 108 17.23 8.40 -6.43
CA GLY A 108 17.58 7.96 -7.78
C GLY A 108 16.65 6.85 -8.31
N GLU A 109 17.17 6.06 -9.25
CA GLU A 109 16.42 5.07 -10.02
C GLU A 109 16.08 3.78 -9.25
N TYR A 110 16.87 3.41 -8.24
CA TYR A 110 16.71 2.12 -7.56
C TYR A 110 15.57 2.17 -6.55
N ARG A 111 14.57 1.30 -6.73
CA ARG A 111 13.45 1.17 -5.80
C ARG A 111 13.66 -0.04 -4.88
N ALA A 112 13.86 0.21 -3.60
CA ALA A 112 13.83 -0.82 -2.58
C ALA A 112 12.43 -0.90 -1.95
N THR A 113 11.79 -2.07 -2.03
CA THR A 113 10.48 -2.36 -1.43
C THR A 113 10.66 -3.41 -0.34
N ALA A 114 10.36 -3.04 0.91
CA ALA A 114 10.30 -3.95 2.05
C ALA A 114 8.85 -4.35 2.35
N THR A 115 8.60 -5.65 2.42
CA THR A 115 7.38 -6.23 2.97
C THR A 115 7.61 -6.51 4.46
N MET A 116 6.79 -5.89 5.29
CA MET A 116 6.84 -5.96 6.75
C MET A 116 6.05 -7.18 7.26
N SER A 117 6.28 -7.58 8.52
CA SER A 117 5.59 -8.70 9.16
C SER A 117 4.07 -8.51 9.28
N SER A 118 3.59 -7.26 9.24
CA SER A 118 2.16 -6.94 9.17
C SER A 118 1.53 -7.17 7.78
N GLY A 119 2.31 -7.57 6.77
CA GLY A 119 1.89 -7.66 5.37
C GLY A 119 1.91 -6.33 4.62
N ARG A 120 2.24 -5.22 5.30
CA ARG A 120 2.36 -3.90 4.68
C ARG A 120 3.68 -3.74 3.96
N GLN A 121 3.73 -2.80 3.03
CA GLN A 121 4.92 -2.49 2.26
C GLN A 121 5.41 -1.08 2.54
N MET A 122 6.74 -0.92 2.52
CA MET A 122 7.43 0.35 2.53
C MET A 122 8.35 0.40 1.31
N ALA A 123 8.25 1.46 0.51
CA ALA A 123 9.09 1.64 -0.67
C ALA A 123 9.94 2.90 -0.51
N VAL A 124 11.22 2.79 -0.85
CA VAL A 124 12.19 3.90 -0.83
C VAL A 124 12.98 3.87 -2.13
N TYR A 125 13.34 5.05 -2.61
CA TYR A 125 14.19 5.21 -3.78
C TYR A 125 15.60 5.64 -3.36
N GLY A 126 16.63 5.14 -4.03
CA GLY A 126 18.02 5.51 -3.81
C GLY A 126 18.81 5.62 -5.11
N SER A 127 19.98 6.25 -5.04
CA SER A 127 20.88 6.39 -6.20
C SER A 127 21.65 5.11 -6.52
N SER A 128 21.78 4.23 -5.52
CA SER A 128 22.34 2.88 -5.68
C SER A 128 21.47 1.85 -4.97
N LYS A 129 21.62 0.57 -5.36
CA LYS A 129 20.95 -0.57 -4.71
C LYS A 129 21.25 -0.61 -3.21
N GLU A 130 22.52 -0.42 -2.85
CA GLU A 130 23.00 -0.46 -1.47
C GLU A 130 22.44 0.69 -0.64
N GLU A 131 22.42 1.91 -1.21
CA GLU A 131 21.85 3.08 -0.54
C GLU A 131 20.35 2.90 -0.31
N ALA A 132 19.60 2.44 -1.31
CA ALA A 132 18.17 2.17 -1.17
C ALA A 132 17.90 1.14 -0.05
N VAL A 133 18.67 0.04 0.00
CA VAL A 133 18.57 -0.97 1.07
C VAL A 133 18.90 -0.37 2.43
N LYS A 134 19.95 0.44 2.54
CA LYS A 134 20.36 1.10 3.78
C LYS A 134 19.28 2.02 4.32
N VAL A 135 18.66 2.84 3.46
CA VAL A 135 17.60 3.79 3.85
C VAL A 135 16.32 3.03 4.24
N VAL A 136 15.93 2.00 3.49
CA VAL A 136 14.78 1.14 3.89
C VAL A 136 15.01 0.54 5.27
N ARG A 137 16.20 -0.02 5.52
CA ARG A 137 16.53 -0.62 6.82
C ARG A 137 16.56 0.42 7.93
N SER A 138 17.10 1.61 7.68
CA SER A 138 17.15 2.68 8.69
C SER A 138 15.74 3.16 9.05
N LEU A 139 14.86 3.39 8.07
CA LEU A 139 13.47 3.77 8.30
C LEU A 139 12.65 2.66 8.97
N ALA A 140 12.93 1.39 8.65
CA ALA A 140 12.25 0.26 9.26
C ALA A 140 12.53 0.15 10.77
N THR A 141 13.66 0.69 11.28
CA THR A 141 13.95 0.71 12.73
C THR A 141 12.91 1.50 13.55
N LEU A 142 12.18 2.41 12.91
CA LEU A 142 11.10 3.21 13.51
C LEU A 142 9.78 2.43 13.59
N SER A 143 9.65 1.33 12.86
CA SER A 143 8.49 0.43 12.92
C SER A 143 8.65 -0.61 14.02
N VAL A 144 7.53 -1.08 14.57
CA VAL A 144 7.47 -2.28 15.41
C VAL A 144 7.65 -3.54 14.55
N ASP A 145 7.24 -3.47 13.29
CA ASP A 145 7.27 -4.63 12.38
C ASP A 145 8.70 -4.93 11.94
N THR A 146 8.99 -6.22 11.70
CA THR A 146 10.25 -6.67 11.11
C THR A 146 10.12 -6.80 9.61
N ILE A 147 11.24 -6.65 8.87
CA ILE A 147 11.26 -6.85 7.42
C ILE A 147 11.26 -8.36 7.15
N VAL A 148 10.24 -8.85 6.44
CA VAL A 148 10.12 -10.26 6.03
C VAL A 148 10.75 -10.49 4.67
N LYS A 149 10.51 -9.58 3.72
CA LYS A 149 11.06 -9.64 2.35
C LYS A 149 11.55 -8.27 1.94
N LEU A 150 12.71 -8.20 1.31
CA LEU A 150 13.25 -6.99 0.73
C LEU A 150 13.54 -7.25 -0.74
N ARG A 151 12.95 -6.45 -1.63
CA ARG A 151 13.17 -6.51 -3.07
C ARG A 151 13.77 -5.18 -3.53
N VAL A 152 14.76 -5.24 -4.40
CA VAL A 152 15.30 -4.07 -5.08
C VAL A 152 15.02 -4.25 -6.55
N SER A 153 14.37 -3.27 -7.16
CA SER A 153 14.07 -3.24 -8.59
C SER A 153 14.68 -1.99 -9.20
N ASP A 154 15.16 -2.15 -10.43
CA ASP A 154 15.72 -1.09 -11.24
C ASP A 154 14.61 -0.64 -12.20
N ASP A 155 14.45 0.66 -12.42
CA ASP A 155 13.49 1.18 -13.40
C ASP A 155 14.12 1.05 -14.81
N VAL A 156 14.10 -0.16 -15.39
CA VAL A 156 14.86 -0.53 -16.62
C VAL A 156 14.28 0.09 -17.91
N GLN A 157 13.01 0.52 -17.92
CA GLN A 157 12.37 1.13 -19.08
C GLN A 157 11.59 2.38 -18.64
N VAL A 158 12.26 3.52 -18.73
CA VAL A 158 11.64 4.82 -18.47
C VAL A 158 11.90 5.69 -19.69
N ASP A 159 10.87 6.43 -20.13
CA ASP A 159 11.04 7.47 -21.14
C ASP A 159 12.24 8.36 -20.75
N PRO A 160 13.13 8.75 -21.67
CA PRO A 160 14.33 9.52 -21.35
C PRO A 160 14.02 10.83 -20.60
N ASP A 161 12.85 11.43 -20.85
CA ASP A 161 12.38 12.65 -20.16
C ASP A 161 11.89 12.41 -18.72
N LYS A 162 11.65 11.16 -18.33
CA LYS A 162 11.15 10.76 -17.00
C LYS A 162 12.25 10.13 -16.13
N VAL A 163 13.50 10.19 -16.58
CA VAL A 163 14.63 9.65 -15.83
C VAL A 163 14.80 10.41 -14.52
N LYS A 164 14.91 9.65 -13.43
CA LYS A 164 15.12 10.19 -12.09
C LYS A 164 16.58 10.59 -11.93
N LEU A 165 16.87 11.89 -12.03
CA LEU A 165 18.22 12.40 -11.81
C LEU A 165 18.65 12.21 -10.35
N PRO A 166 19.85 11.67 -10.09
CA PRO A 166 20.41 11.56 -8.75
C PRO A 166 20.37 12.92 -8.04
N THR A 167 19.57 13.02 -6.99
CA THR A 167 19.34 14.28 -6.28
C THR A 167 19.44 14.03 -4.78
N ARG A 168 20.16 14.86 -4.04
CA ARG A 168 20.29 14.71 -2.59
C ARG A 168 19.04 15.19 -1.87
N TYR A 169 18.50 14.35 -1.00
CA TYR A 169 17.28 14.59 -0.24
C TYR A 169 17.58 14.68 1.24
N TYR A 170 16.89 15.62 1.91
CA TYR A 170 17.08 15.92 3.32
C TYR A 170 15.76 15.76 4.08
N PRO A 171 15.79 15.22 5.31
CA PRO A 171 14.60 15.06 6.15
C PRO A 171 14.06 16.43 6.59
N CYS A 172 12.84 16.78 6.22
CA CYS A 172 12.26 18.08 6.57
C CYS A 172 11.36 18.00 7.79
N TYR A 173 10.36 17.12 7.77
CA TYR A 173 9.44 16.93 8.88
C TYR A 173 8.83 15.55 8.86
N ALA A 174 8.44 15.06 10.03
CA ALA A 174 7.67 13.84 10.20
C ALA A 174 6.26 14.18 10.67
N THR A 175 5.26 13.47 10.15
CA THR A 175 3.87 13.58 10.59
C THR A 175 3.45 12.23 11.15
N LEU A 176 3.19 12.19 12.46
CA LEU A 176 2.54 11.07 13.10
C LEU A 176 1.04 11.21 12.90
N ILE A 177 0.44 10.19 12.28
CA ILE A 177 -1.00 10.03 12.14
C ILE A 177 -1.38 8.86 13.05
N SER A 178 -2.19 9.11 14.06
CA SER A 178 -2.74 8.06 14.91
C SER A 178 -4.25 8.01 14.84
N GLU A 179 -4.77 6.79 14.86
CA GLU A 179 -6.19 6.50 15.05
C GLU A 179 -6.41 6.08 16.50
N PRO A 180 -7.40 6.65 17.21
CA PRO A 180 -7.71 6.22 18.56
C PRO A 180 -8.28 4.80 18.54
N THR A 181 -7.56 3.86 19.11
CA THR A 181 -8.05 2.52 19.45
C THR A 181 -8.36 2.42 20.92
N ASP A 182 -9.32 1.57 21.26
CA ASP A 182 -9.55 1.15 22.65
C ASP A 182 -8.44 0.21 23.12
N ILE A 183 -8.37 -0.06 24.42
CA ILE A 183 -7.39 -0.96 25.05
C ILE A 183 -7.40 -2.36 24.39
N ALA A 184 -8.55 -2.77 23.84
CA ALA A 184 -8.74 -4.02 23.10
C ALA A 184 -8.40 -3.93 21.59
N GLY A 185 -7.84 -2.82 21.09
CA GLY A 185 -7.50 -2.61 19.68
C GLY A 185 -8.71 -2.39 18.76
N LYS A 186 -9.92 -2.31 19.31
CA LYS A 186 -11.14 -2.00 18.56
C LYS A 186 -11.23 -0.49 18.29
N PRO A 187 -11.81 -0.06 17.15
CA PRO A 187 -12.14 1.35 16.96
C PRO A 187 -13.11 1.77 18.08
N LYS A 188 -12.85 2.91 18.71
CA LYS A 188 -13.81 3.53 19.64
C LYS A 188 -15.17 3.64 18.96
N GLN A 189 -16.27 3.25 19.61
CA GLN A 189 -17.60 3.40 19.02
C GLN A 189 -18.05 4.88 18.98
N GLY A 190 -18.84 5.26 17.98
CA GLY A 190 -19.45 6.60 17.82
C GLY A 190 -18.71 7.57 16.88
N ASN A 191 -19.15 8.84 16.81
CA ASN A 191 -18.60 9.86 15.89
C ASN A 191 -17.09 10.18 16.07
N LYS A 192 -16.48 9.74 17.17
CA LYS A 192 -15.04 9.88 17.45
C LYS A 192 -14.19 8.69 16.97
N ALA A 193 -14.82 7.61 16.47
CA ALA A 193 -14.19 6.37 16.01
C ALA A 193 -13.11 6.55 14.94
N TYR A 194 -13.25 7.61 14.13
CA TYR A 194 -12.43 7.83 12.94
C TYR A 194 -11.65 9.15 12.97
N LYS A 195 -11.64 9.87 14.10
CA LYS A 195 -10.94 11.15 14.18
C LYS A 195 -9.42 10.91 14.25
N LYS A 196 -8.79 10.92 13.08
CA LYS A 196 -7.33 10.86 12.93
C LYS A 196 -6.69 12.09 13.56
N THR A 197 -5.81 11.91 14.53
CA THR A 197 -4.96 12.98 15.05
C THR A 197 -3.69 13.03 14.22
N ARG A 198 -3.23 14.24 13.91
CA ARG A 198 -2.00 14.49 13.17
C ARG A 198 -1.11 15.36 14.03
N ARG A 199 0.06 14.84 14.40
CA ARG A 199 1.11 15.62 15.07
C ARG A 199 2.30 15.72 14.14
N ARG A 200 2.66 16.94 13.76
CA ARG A 200 3.84 17.21 12.93
C ARG A 200 5.02 17.56 13.83
N LEU A 201 6.18 17.04 13.46
CA LEU A 201 7.46 17.29 14.11
C LEU A 201 8.46 17.71 13.03
N ASP A 202 9.04 18.91 13.17
CA ASP A 202 10.06 19.37 12.24
C ASP A 202 11.40 18.65 12.52
N LEU A 203 12.07 18.18 11.47
CA LEU A 203 13.35 17.44 11.55
C LEU A 203 14.55 18.30 11.15
N TYR A 204 14.33 19.48 10.56
CA TYR A 204 15.40 20.40 10.17
C TYR A 204 15.96 21.22 11.34
N ARG A 205 15.23 21.30 12.46
CA ARG A 205 15.63 21.95 13.70
C ARG A 205 15.36 21.03 14.88
N GLU A 206 16.15 21.13 15.94
CA GLU A 206 15.81 20.50 17.21
C GLU A 206 14.58 21.22 17.78
N PRO A 207 13.52 20.49 18.18
CA PRO A 207 12.36 21.09 18.81
C PRO A 207 12.70 21.49 20.25
N ASP A 208 12.18 22.63 20.69
CA ASP A 208 12.27 23.06 22.10
C ASP A 208 11.55 22.06 23.02
N ASP A 209 10.45 21.50 22.51
CA ASP A 209 9.70 20.44 23.17
C ASP A 209 10.28 19.06 22.83
N LYS A 210 10.98 18.47 23.81
CA LYS A 210 11.56 17.11 23.72
C LYS A 210 10.56 16.00 24.04
N THR A 211 9.27 16.31 24.21
CA THR A 211 8.28 15.27 24.49
C THR A 211 8.25 14.22 23.39
N PRO A 212 8.19 12.92 23.75
CA PRO A 212 8.10 11.87 22.78
C PRO A 212 6.83 12.00 21.93
N LEU A 213 6.91 11.56 20.68
CA LEU A 213 5.76 11.47 19.79
C LEU A 213 4.85 10.34 20.24
N GLY A 214 3.87 10.66 21.10
CA GLY A 214 2.66 9.88 21.37
C GLY A 214 2.85 8.52 22.05
#